data_AF-A0A7C9VL17-F1
#
_entry.id   AF-A0A7C9VL17-F1
#
_cell.length_a   1.000
_cell.length_b   1.000
_cell.length_c   1.000
_cell.angle_alpha   90.00
_cell.angle_beta   90.00
_cell.angle_gamma   90.00
#
_symmetry.space_group_name_H-M   'P 1'
#
loop_
_entity.id
_entity.type
_entity.pdbx_description
1 polymer ?
#
loop_
_entity_poly.entity_id
_entity_poly.type
_entity_poly.pdbx_seq_one_letter_code
_entity_poly.pdbx_strand_id
1 'polypeptide(L)'
;MIVSGMPVLAGPFEDAVAQFANDSFSDTEAAVGALATSGNPLAFPIIDALQDGRLLADPQSRKVFVKDKSGKVTDAATGEAATAPSGAVAVRLNNRLRRTVEAALGGLTLLSPDPAKRIQAAQSVFKTHDAAFLPVIEGALQKETNSGAKRAFAEAKAAIV
;
A
#
# COMPACT_ATOMS: atom_id res chain seq x y z
N MET A 1 -7.86 38.14 -3.77
CA MET A 1 -7.40 36.73 -3.71
C MET A 1 -8.63 35.85 -3.63
N ILE A 2 -8.93 35.11 -4.69
CA ILE A 2 -10.02 34.12 -4.68
C ILE A 2 -9.29 32.78 -4.79
N VAL A 3 -9.19 32.05 -3.69
CA VAL A 3 -8.64 30.70 -3.68
C VAL A 3 -9.78 29.80 -4.16
N SER A 4 -9.76 29.47 -5.44
CA SER A 4 -10.68 28.51 -6.04
C SER A 4 -10.39 27.14 -5.42
N GLY A 5 -11.23 26.71 -4.48
CA GLY A 5 -11.26 25.32 -4.04
C GLY A 5 -11.68 24.47 -5.22
N MET A 6 -10.73 23.77 -5.83
CA MET A 6 -11.07 22.72 -6.77
C MET A 6 -11.88 21.68 -5.99
N PRO A 7 -13.08 21.29 -6.43
CA PRO A 7 -13.67 20.07 -5.94
C PRO A 7 -12.70 18.97 -6.37
N VAL A 8 -11.95 18.42 -5.41
CA VAL A 8 -11.29 17.13 -5.61
C VAL A 8 -12.45 16.18 -5.89
N LEU A 9 -12.69 15.87 -7.17
CA LEU A 9 -13.31 14.60 -7.50
C LEU A 9 -12.36 13.58 -6.89
N ALA A 10 -12.83 12.90 -5.84
CA ALA A 10 -12.15 11.72 -5.34
C ALA A 10 -11.86 10.83 -6.56
N GLY A 11 -10.59 10.59 -6.83
CA GLY A 11 -10.18 9.70 -7.89
C GLY A 11 -10.41 8.25 -7.47
N PRO A 12 -10.12 7.29 -8.37
CA PRO A 12 -10.23 5.87 -8.07
C PRO A 12 -9.39 5.45 -6.85
N PHE A 13 -8.34 6.20 -6.52
CA PHE A 13 -7.51 5.98 -5.35
C PHE A 13 -8.21 6.43 -4.06
N GLU A 14 -8.71 7.66 -4.03
CA GLU A 14 -9.39 8.24 -2.87
C GLU A 14 -10.67 7.47 -2.54
N ASP A 15 -11.40 7.01 -3.57
CA ASP A 15 -12.57 6.14 -3.41
C ASP A 15 -12.20 4.80 -2.77
N ALA A 16 -11.08 4.20 -3.21
CA ALA A 16 -10.58 2.97 -2.61
C ALA A 16 -10.10 3.18 -1.17
N VAL A 17 -9.50 4.32 -0.85
CA VAL A 17 -9.14 4.67 0.53
C VAL A 17 -10.39 4.81 1.39
N ALA A 18 -11.44 5.48 0.91
CA ALA A 18 -12.68 5.67 1.65
C ALA A 18 -13.38 4.35 2.03
N GLN A 19 -13.20 3.28 1.23
CA GLN A 19 -13.77 1.96 1.51
C GLN A 19 -13.29 1.35 2.84
N PHE A 20 -12.10 1.71 3.34
CA PHE A 20 -11.65 1.22 4.65
C PHE A 20 -12.50 1.75 5.81
N ALA A 21 -13.26 2.84 5.62
CA ALA A 21 -14.16 3.39 6.63
C ALA A 21 -15.53 2.67 6.71
N ASN A 22 -15.81 1.72 5.81
CA ASN A 22 -17.07 0.98 5.79
C ASN A 22 -17.14 -0.16 6.83
N ASP A 23 -16.06 -0.42 7.58
CA ASP A 23 -15.95 -1.52 8.57
C ASP A 23 -16.36 -2.89 8.00
N SER A 24 -16.05 -3.11 6.72
CA SER A 24 -16.37 -4.33 5.97
C SER A 24 -15.10 -5.01 5.48
N PHE A 25 -14.98 -6.31 5.73
CA PHE A 25 -13.84 -7.10 5.24
C PHE A 25 -13.82 -7.18 3.72
N SER A 26 -14.99 -7.23 3.07
CA SER A 26 -15.08 -7.27 1.61
C SER A 26 -14.64 -5.95 0.98
N ASP A 27 -15.02 -4.82 1.59
CA ASP A 27 -14.61 -3.49 1.14
C ASP A 27 -13.11 -3.27 1.38
N THR A 28 -12.59 -3.78 2.50
CA THR A 28 -11.15 -3.78 2.79
C THR A 28 -10.38 -4.60 1.75
N GLU A 29 -10.89 -5.75 1.32
CA GLU A 29 -10.26 -6.58 0.27
C GLU A 29 -10.22 -5.83 -1.07
N ALA A 30 -11.34 -5.22 -1.46
CA ALA A 30 -11.44 -4.43 -2.69
C ALA A 30 -10.51 -3.22 -2.67
N ALA A 31 -10.48 -2.48 -1.55
CA ALA A 31 -9.60 -1.35 -1.34
C ALA A 31 -8.12 -1.74 -1.47
N VAL A 32 -7.70 -2.84 -0.83
CA VAL A 32 -6.31 -3.33 -0.92
C VAL A 32 -5.95 -3.67 -2.37
N GLY A 33 -6.83 -4.34 -3.11
CA GLY A 33 -6.60 -4.68 -4.52
C GLY A 33 -6.49 -3.44 -5.43
N ALA A 34 -7.35 -2.45 -5.22
CA ALA A 34 -7.31 -1.18 -5.95
C ALA A 34 -6.03 -0.39 -5.62
N LEU A 35 -5.66 -0.31 -4.34
CA LEU A 35 -4.43 0.38 -3.91
C LEU A 35 -3.18 -0.31 -4.48
N ALA A 36 -3.14 -1.64 -4.46
CA ALA A 36 -2.02 -2.42 -4.99
C ALA A 36 -1.74 -2.18 -6.48
N THR A 37 -2.76 -1.81 -7.26
CA THR A 37 -2.67 -1.57 -8.71
C THR A 37 -2.72 -0.09 -9.09
N SER A 38 -2.96 0.81 -8.13
CA SER A 38 -3.13 2.25 -8.36
C SER A 38 -1.87 2.97 -8.86
N GLY A 39 -0.68 2.42 -8.58
CA GLY A 39 0.61 3.09 -8.84
C GLY A 39 0.86 4.34 -7.98
N ASN A 40 -0.02 4.64 -7.01
CA ASN A 40 0.12 5.80 -6.13
C ASN A 40 1.17 5.49 -5.03
N PRO A 41 2.15 6.38 -4.80
CA PRO A 41 3.15 6.19 -3.73
C PRO A 41 2.55 6.09 -2.32
N LEU A 42 1.34 6.60 -2.10
CA LEU A 42 0.60 6.51 -0.84
C LEU A 42 0.00 5.12 -0.59
N ALA A 43 -0.12 4.25 -1.62
CA ALA A 43 -0.70 2.91 -1.45
C ALA A 43 0.12 2.04 -0.47
N PHE A 44 1.46 2.10 -0.56
CA PHE A 44 2.35 1.33 0.30
C PHE A 44 2.19 1.69 1.79
N PRO A 45 2.34 2.96 2.23
CA PRO A 45 2.21 3.29 3.65
C PRO A 45 0.81 3.01 4.21
N ILE A 46 -0.23 3.06 3.39
CA ILE A 46 -1.60 2.71 3.82
C ILE A 46 -1.71 1.22 4.11
N ILE A 47 -1.28 0.37 3.17
CA ILE A 47 -1.37 -1.08 3.31
C ILE A 47 -0.40 -1.59 4.40
N ASP A 48 0.76 -0.94 4.58
CA ASP A 48 1.71 -1.25 5.67
C ASP A 48 1.11 -0.92 7.03
N ALA A 49 0.47 0.25 7.15
CA ALA A 49 -0.24 0.62 8.36
C ALA A 49 -1.44 -0.30 8.63
N LEU A 50 -2.12 -0.78 7.59
CA LEU A 50 -3.20 -1.74 7.71
C LEU A 50 -2.71 -3.07 8.29
N GLN A 51 -1.57 -3.58 7.80
CA GLN A 51 -0.94 -4.80 8.31
C GLN A 51 -0.62 -4.70 9.81
N ASP A 52 -0.09 -3.55 10.24
CA ASP A 52 0.31 -3.31 11.61
C ASP A 52 -0.84 -2.86 12.53
N GLY A 53 -2.09 -2.77 12.03
CA GLY A 53 -3.23 -2.27 12.80
C GLY A 53 -3.13 -0.78 13.16
N ARG A 54 -2.31 -0.03 12.41
CA ARG A 54 -2.07 1.42 12.53
C ARG A 54 -2.91 2.26 11.56
N LEU A 55 -3.69 1.61 10.69
CA LEU A 55 -4.67 2.29 9.84
C LEU A 55 -5.93 2.57 10.65
N LEU A 56 -6.26 3.85 10.81
CA LEU A 56 -7.40 4.33 11.58
C LEU A 56 -8.46 4.85 10.61
N ALA A 57 -9.69 4.37 10.72
CA ALA A 57 -10.81 4.86 9.95
C ALA A 57 -11.83 5.54 10.86
N ASP A 58 -12.33 6.69 10.45
CA ASP A 58 -13.40 7.39 11.13
C ASP A 58 -14.73 7.15 10.37
N PRO A 59 -15.67 6.37 10.94
CA PRO A 59 -16.95 6.12 10.31
C PRO A 59 -17.82 7.39 10.14
N GLN A 60 -17.59 8.42 10.97
CA GLN A 60 -18.39 9.66 10.91
C GLN A 60 -17.99 10.55 9.74
N SER A 61 -16.69 10.80 9.59
CA SER A 61 -16.17 11.62 8.48
C SER A 61 -15.86 10.82 7.22
N ARG A 62 -15.97 9.48 7.27
CA ARG A 62 -15.52 8.53 6.22
C ARG A 62 -14.07 8.76 5.79
N LYS A 63 -13.25 9.27 6.71
CA LYS A 63 -11.83 9.51 6.47
C LYS A 63 -10.99 8.39 7.03
N VAL A 64 -9.83 8.22 6.43
CA VAL A 64 -8.85 7.21 6.82
C VAL A 64 -7.53 7.90 7.08
N PHE A 65 -6.88 7.47 8.15
CA PHE A 65 -5.67 8.06 8.68
C PHE A 65 -4.62 6.97 8.85
N VAL A 66 -3.41 7.28 8.44
CA VAL A 66 -2.24 6.44 8.65
C VAL A 66 -1.49 6.96 9.85
N LYS A 67 -1.31 6.11 10.87
CA LYS A 67 -0.39 6.40 11.97
C LYS A 67 0.97 5.74 11.69
N ASP A 68 2.03 6.53 11.62
CA ASP A 68 3.39 6.00 11.46
C ASP A 68 3.92 5.36 12.77
N LYS A 69 5.08 4.71 12.69
CA LYS A 69 5.74 4.10 13.85
C LYS A 69 6.27 5.12 14.86
N SER A 70 6.42 6.38 14.46
CA SER A 70 6.84 7.50 15.30
C SER A 70 5.65 8.15 16.03
N GLY A 71 4.42 7.75 15.72
CA GLY A 71 3.18 8.29 16.26
C GLY A 71 2.60 9.48 15.48
N LYS A 72 3.22 9.91 14.37
CA LYS A 72 2.68 10.94 13.48
C LYS A 72 1.50 10.38 12.71
N VAL A 73 0.45 11.20 12.59
CA VAL A 73 -0.75 10.85 11.83
C VAL A 73 -0.77 11.65 10.52
N THR A 74 -1.14 10.98 9.44
CA THR A 74 -1.36 11.58 8.13
C THR A 74 -2.70 11.13 7.56
N ASP A 75 -3.34 11.98 6.76
CA ASP A 75 -4.50 11.60 5.98
C ASP A 75 -4.09 10.60 4.90
N ALA A 76 -4.80 9.48 4.77
CA ALA A 76 -4.46 8.41 3.84
C ALA A 76 -4.73 8.80 2.38
N ALA A 77 -5.73 9.65 2.12
CA ALA A 77 -6.09 10.07 0.78
C ALA A 77 -5.11 11.14 0.26
N THR A 78 -4.73 12.10 1.10
CA THR A 78 -3.90 13.24 0.66
C THR A 78 -2.42 13.09 1.02
N GLY A 79 -2.08 12.26 2.01
CA GLY A 79 -0.73 12.15 2.56
C GLY A 79 -0.31 13.32 3.46
N GLU A 80 -1.21 14.28 3.71
CA GLU A 80 -0.92 15.46 4.54
C GLU A 80 -0.93 15.13 6.03
N ALA A 81 -0.21 15.92 6.84
CA ALA A 81 -0.23 15.78 8.29
C ALA A 81 -1.64 16.06 8.83
N ALA A 82 -2.18 15.13 9.61
CA ALA A 82 -3.51 15.21 10.16
C ALA A 82 -3.49 14.81 11.64
N THR A 83 -4.58 15.06 12.34
CA THR A 83 -4.82 14.52 13.69
C THR A 83 -5.96 13.52 13.59
N ALA A 84 -5.74 12.30 14.09
CA ALA A 84 -6.82 11.31 14.13
C ALA A 84 -7.88 11.76 15.14
N PRO A 85 -9.17 11.82 14.75
CA PRO A 85 -10.24 12.11 15.68
C PRO A 85 -10.39 10.98 16.71
N SER A 86 -10.92 11.27 17.90
CA SER A 86 -11.11 10.27 18.97
C SER A 86 -12.07 9.15 18.61
N GLY A 87 -12.93 9.36 17.60
CA GLY A 87 -13.83 8.35 17.04
C GLY A 87 -13.19 7.44 15.98
N ALA A 88 -11.95 7.70 15.57
CA ALA A 88 -11.27 6.86 14.59
C ALA A 88 -10.88 5.51 15.21
N VAL A 89 -11.29 4.43 14.55
CA VAL A 89 -11.06 3.05 14.99
C VAL A 89 -10.09 2.35 14.06
N ALA A 90 -9.27 1.45 14.61
CA ALA A 90 -8.35 0.66 13.80
C ALA A 90 -9.11 -0.29 12.87
N VAL A 91 -8.73 -0.32 11.60
CA VAL A 91 -9.31 -1.23 10.60
C VAL A 91 -8.91 -2.66 10.94
N ARG A 92 -9.90 -3.56 11.04
CA ARG A 92 -9.67 -4.95 11.43
C ARG A 92 -9.31 -5.82 10.23
N LEU A 93 -8.38 -6.75 10.44
CA LEU A 93 -8.00 -7.76 9.46
C LEU A 93 -8.27 -9.17 9.98
N ASN A 94 -8.92 -9.99 9.15
CA ASN A 94 -9.01 -11.44 9.35
C ASN A 94 -7.80 -12.17 8.71
N ASN A 95 -7.68 -13.47 8.94
CA ASN A 95 -6.52 -14.26 8.46
C ASN A 95 -6.42 -14.32 6.92
N ARG A 96 -7.55 -14.22 6.22
CA ARG A 96 -7.57 -14.17 4.74
C ARG A 96 -7.00 -12.84 4.26
N LEU A 97 -7.50 -11.72 4.78
CA LEU A 97 -7.06 -10.38 4.42
C LEU A 97 -5.60 -10.14 4.73
N ARG A 98 -5.06 -10.70 5.83
CA ARG A 98 -3.63 -10.61 6.15
C ARG A 98 -2.76 -11.11 4.99
N ARG A 99 -3.10 -12.26 4.40
CA ARG A 99 -2.40 -12.79 3.21
C ARG A 99 -2.54 -11.88 1.99
N THR A 100 -3.74 -11.31 1.77
CA THR A 100 -3.96 -10.35 0.69
C THR A 100 -3.13 -9.08 0.85
N VAL A 101 -3.05 -8.55 2.08
CA VAL A 101 -2.25 -7.38 2.45
C VAL A 101 -0.76 -7.65 2.27
N GLU A 102 -0.26 -8.81 2.71
CA GLU A 102 1.13 -9.25 2.51
C GLU A 102 1.49 -9.32 1.02
N ALA A 103 0.63 -9.95 0.21
CA ALA A 103 0.83 -10.03 -1.24
C ALA A 103 0.81 -8.64 -1.90
N ALA A 104 -0.10 -7.77 -1.49
CA ALA A 104 -0.20 -6.40 -1.98
C ALA A 104 1.05 -5.58 -1.64
N LEU A 105 1.59 -5.70 -0.41
CA LEU A 105 2.81 -5.02 0.01
C LEU A 105 4.02 -5.51 -0.77
N GLY A 106 4.16 -6.83 -0.92
CA GLY A 106 5.22 -7.39 -1.74
C GLY A 106 5.17 -6.83 -3.16
N GLY A 107 4.00 -6.85 -3.80
CA GLY A 107 3.80 -6.29 -5.13
C GLY A 107 4.13 -4.79 -5.23
N LEU A 108 3.61 -3.97 -4.31
CA LEU A 108 3.85 -2.53 -4.28
C LEU A 108 5.32 -2.17 -4.05
N THR A 109 6.04 -2.94 -3.24
CA THR A 109 7.46 -2.67 -2.98
C THR A 109 8.32 -3.00 -4.21
N LEU A 110 7.98 -4.06 -4.94
CA LEU A 110 8.63 -4.43 -6.21
C LEU A 110 8.39 -3.37 -7.31
N LEU A 111 7.29 -2.62 -7.24
CA LEU A 111 6.95 -1.54 -8.19
C LEU A 111 7.27 -0.13 -7.68
N SER A 112 7.95 -0.01 -6.54
CA SER A 112 8.25 1.29 -5.93
C SER A 112 9.05 2.19 -6.88
N PRO A 113 8.80 3.50 -6.95
CA PRO A 113 9.66 4.41 -7.73
C PRO A 113 11.09 4.49 -7.19
N ASP A 114 11.29 4.18 -5.91
CA ASP A 114 12.59 4.17 -5.26
C ASP A 114 13.34 2.85 -5.53
N PRO A 115 14.51 2.88 -6.22
CA PRO A 115 15.29 1.69 -6.50
C PRO A 115 15.77 0.96 -5.24
N ALA A 116 16.03 1.65 -4.13
CA ALA A 116 16.46 1.00 -2.89
C ALA A 116 15.35 0.12 -2.32
N LYS A 117 14.09 0.60 -2.35
CA LYS A 117 12.92 -0.18 -1.93
C LYS A 117 12.69 -1.38 -2.83
N ARG A 118 12.85 -1.23 -4.15
CA ARG A 118 12.74 -2.35 -5.09
C ARG A 118 13.79 -3.44 -4.82
N ILE A 119 15.03 -3.04 -4.54
CA ILE A 119 16.10 -3.97 -4.17
C ILE A 119 15.76 -4.71 -2.87
N GLN A 120 15.31 -3.99 -1.84
CA GLN A 120 14.90 -4.62 -0.58
C GLN A 120 13.73 -5.60 -0.76
N ALA A 121 12.75 -5.24 -1.59
CA ALA A 121 11.63 -6.12 -1.92
C ALA A 121 12.10 -7.41 -2.60
N ALA A 122 12.95 -7.27 -3.62
CA ALA A 122 13.50 -8.40 -4.35
C ALA A 122 14.34 -9.31 -3.43
N GLN A 123 15.12 -8.73 -2.52
CA GLN A 123 15.87 -9.50 -1.51
C GLN A 123 14.96 -10.24 -0.53
N SER A 124 13.82 -9.67 -0.14
CA SER A 124 12.84 -10.36 0.70
C SER A 124 12.25 -11.56 -0.03
N VAL A 125 11.86 -11.40 -1.30
CA VAL A 125 11.35 -12.52 -2.12
C VAL A 125 12.42 -13.59 -2.34
N PHE A 126 13.67 -13.20 -2.58
CA PHE A 126 14.80 -14.12 -2.66
C PHE A 126 14.95 -14.98 -1.39
N LYS A 127 14.70 -14.40 -0.21
CA LYS A 127 14.76 -15.12 1.07
C LYS A 127 13.56 -16.03 1.30
N THR A 128 12.35 -15.59 0.94
CA THR A 128 11.12 -16.35 1.19
C THR A 128 10.84 -17.41 0.12
N HIS A 129 11.46 -17.30 -1.06
CA HIS A 129 11.23 -18.18 -2.21
C HIS A 129 9.75 -18.22 -2.63
N ASP A 130 9.02 -17.12 -2.41
CA ASP A 130 7.59 -17.07 -2.64
C ASP A 130 7.26 -16.94 -4.15
N ALA A 131 6.83 -18.06 -4.72
CA ALA A 131 6.47 -18.19 -6.12
C ALA A 131 5.31 -17.28 -6.55
N ALA A 132 4.51 -16.77 -5.61
CA ALA A 132 3.43 -15.83 -5.91
C ALA A 132 3.95 -14.52 -6.53
N PHE A 133 5.21 -14.16 -6.28
CA PHE A 133 5.82 -12.93 -6.80
C PHE A 133 6.49 -13.09 -8.18
N LEU A 134 6.60 -14.31 -8.71
CA LEU A 134 7.22 -14.56 -10.02
C LEU A 134 6.65 -13.67 -11.15
N PRO A 135 5.32 -13.57 -11.36
CA PRO A 135 4.78 -12.70 -12.42
C PRO A 135 5.06 -11.22 -12.18
N VAL A 136 5.12 -10.77 -10.92
CA VAL A 136 5.43 -9.38 -10.57
C VAL A 136 6.91 -9.07 -10.83
N ILE A 137 7.82 -9.99 -10.48
CA ILE A 137 9.25 -9.86 -10.72
C ILE A 137 9.56 -9.84 -12.22
N GLU A 138 8.92 -10.71 -13.00
CA GLU A 138 9.10 -10.71 -14.47
C GLU A 138 8.61 -9.40 -15.11
N GLY A 139 7.45 -8.90 -14.68
CA GLY A 139 6.95 -7.60 -15.14
C GLY A 139 7.84 -6.43 -14.71
N ALA A 140 8.39 -6.46 -13.49
CA ALA A 140 9.31 -5.45 -12.99
C ALA A 140 10.64 -5.47 -13.76
N LEU A 141 11.21 -6.64 -14.04
CA LEU A 141 12.45 -6.81 -14.81
C LEU A 141 12.38 -6.18 -16.21
N GLN A 142 11.23 -6.28 -16.87
CA GLN A 142 11.02 -5.70 -18.21
C GLN A 142 11.06 -4.17 -18.21
N LYS A 143 10.57 -3.54 -17.12
CA LYS A 143 10.45 -2.08 -17.00
C LYS A 143 11.61 -1.44 -16.24
N GLU A 144 12.41 -2.26 -15.55
CA GLU A 144 13.49 -1.78 -14.72
C GLU A 144 14.59 -1.10 -15.55
N THR A 145 15.14 -0.01 -15.01
CA THR A 145 16.26 0.72 -15.61
C THR A 145 17.47 0.75 -14.69
N ASN A 146 17.27 0.63 -13.38
CA ASN A 146 18.34 0.60 -12.38
C ASN A 146 19.05 -0.76 -12.37
N SER A 147 20.38 -0.74 -12.54
CA SER A 147 21.20 -1.96 -12.59
C SER A 147 21.18 -2.78 -11.30
N GLY A 148 21.16 -2.12 -10.13
CA GLY A 148 21.08 -2.79 -8.83
C GLY A 148 19.76 -3.51 -8.63
N ALA A 149 18.65 -2.83 -8.95
CA ALA A 149 17.32 -3.43 -8.89
C ALA A 149 17.17 -4.59 -9.91
N LYS A 150 17.68 -4.45 -11.15
CA LYS A 150 17.68 -5.55 -12.14
C LYS A 150 18.35 -6.80 -11.59
N ARG A 151 19.53 -6.62 -10.98
CA ARG A 151 20.28 -7.73 -10.41
C ARG A 151 19.50 -8.41 -9.28
N ALA A 152 18.96 -7.63 -8.36
CA ALA A 152 18.19 -8.15 -7.23
C ALA A 152 16.94 -8.91 -7.70
N PHE A 153 16.22 -8.41 -8.71
CA PHE A 153 15.09 -9.12 -9.30
C PHE A 153 15.48 -10.40 -10.03
N ALA A 154 16.61 -10.42 -10.74
CA ALA A 154 17.10 -11.63 -11.40
C ALA A 154 17.50 -12.71 -10.39
N GLU A 155 18.16 -12.31 -9.28
CA GLU A 155 18.49 -13.21 -8.17
C GLU A 155 17.21 -13.75 -7.51
N ALA A 156 16.24 -12.88 -7.21
CA ALA A 156 14.94 -13.28 -6.65
C ALA A 156 14.18 -14.24 -7.57
N LYS A 157 14.19 -14.00 -8.88
CA LYS A 157 13.62 -14.91 -9.87
C LYS A 157 14.31 -16.28 -9.80
N ALA A 158 15.64 -16.31 -9.83
CA ALA A 158 16.42 -17.55 -9.81
C ALA A 158 16.21 -18.40 -8.55
N ALA A 159 15.86 -17.79 -7.41
CA ALA A 159 15.55 -18.52 -6.19
C ALA A 159 14.17 -19.20 -6.21
N ILE A 160 13.24 -18.74 -7.05
CA ILE A 160 11.89 -19.30 -7.13
C ILE A 160 11.81 -20.52 -8.06
N VAL A 161 12.66 -20.58 -9.10
CA VAL A 161 12.60 -21.58 -10.20
C VAL A 161 13.58 -22.74 -10.04
#